data_AF-A0A3B8TXL5-F1
#
_entry.id   AF-A0A3B8TXL5-F1
#
_cell.length_a   1.000
_cell.length_b   1.000
_cell.length_c   1.000
_cell.angle_alpha   90.00
_cell.angle_beta   90.00
_cell.angle_gamma   90.00
#
_symmetry.space_group_name_H-M   'P 1'
#
loop_
_entity.id
_entity.type
_entity.pdbx_description
1 polymer ?
#
loop_
_entity_poly.entity_id
_entity_poly.type
_entity_poly.pdbx_seq_one_letter_code
_entity_poly.pdbx_strand_id
1 'polypeptide(L)'
;MYLQLPYCSQNTFINKHLQLVCQEIDLDQPHFIKKTSALSHYLEIKTKTIQMKNFKTLLIVSLIIDVLQFAPLILFKMGGEMKTMMIEDMGITGLAGNAVAMNIIDTMMTVFGFIGIGIICSIVYALRLKSEESLKTATFLLFITHLFWTLPDVVQLTMGGSFHPPIPVMIMSFVGIGILFYASQKGEVVSTK
;
A
#
# COMPACT_ATOMS: atom_id res chain seq x y z
N MET A 1 -9.65 -8.38 -37.69
CA MET A 1 -8.25 -8.85 -37.64
C MET A 1 -8.16 -9.80 -36.47
N TYR A 2 -8.22 -11.11 -36.74
CA TYR A 2 -8.30 -12.16 -35.72
C TYR A 2 -6.91 -12.42 -35.13
N LEU A 3 -6.75 -12.22 -33.83
CA LEU A 3 -5.62 -12.74 -33.06
C LEU A 3 -5.97 -14.16 -32.62
N GLN A 4 -5.33 -15.16 -33.25
CA GLN A 4 -5.33 -16.53 -32.77
C GLN A 4 -4.58 -16.59 -31.42
N LEU A 5 -5.28 -17.00 -30.36
CA LEU A 5 -4.63 -17.38 -29.10
C LEU A 5 -4.12 -18.83 -29.23
N PRO A 6 -2.83 -19.09 -28.93
CA PRO A 6 -2.26 -20.42 -28.91
C PRO A 6 -2.63 -21.12 -27.59
N TYR A 7 -2.56 -22.45 -27.57
CA TYR A 7 -2.80 -23.33 -26.41
C TYR A 7 -4.25 -23.77 -26.16
N CYS A 8 -4.74 -24.66 -27.02
CA CYS A 8 -5.56 -25.79 -26.57
C CYS A 8 -4.90 -27.09 -27.04
N SER A 9 -4.15 -27.72 -26.13
CA SER A 9 -3.54 -29.04 -26.36
C SER A 9 -4.63 -30.11 -26.40
N GLN A 10 -4.58 -31.01 -27.39
CA GLN A 10 -5.55 -32.10 -27.64
C GLN A 10 -5.49 -33.27 -26.64
N ASN A 11 -4.97 -33.07 -25.43
CA ASN A 11 -4.83 -34.15 -24.46
C ASN A 11 -6.18 -34.42 -23.75
N THR A 12 -6.79 -35.57 -24.05
CA THR A 12 -8.16 -35.95 -23.65
C THR A 12 -8.37 -36.10 -22.14
N PHE A 13 -7.31 -36.13 -21.34
CA PHE A 13 -7.40 -36.19 -19.88
C PHE A 13 -7.79 -34.84 -19.24
N ILE A 14 -7.37 -33.72 -19.82
CA ILE A 14 -7.67 -32.36 -19.30
C ILE A 14 -9.11 -31.95 -19.66
N ASN A 15 -9.61 -32.41 -20.81
CA ASN A 15 -10.93 -32.04 -21.32
C ASN A 15 -12.10 -32.59 -20.49
N LYS A 16 -11.87 -33.63 -19.66
CA LYS A 16 -12.91 -34.18 -18.79
C LYS A 16 -13.11 -33.39 -17.49
N HIS A 17 -12.16 -32.53 -17.12
CA HIS A 17 -12.19 -31.77 -15.86
C HIS A 17 -12.10 -30.25 -16.01
N LEU A 18 -11.87 -29.72 -17.22
CA LEU A 18 -11.65 -28.29 -17.46
C LEU A 18 -12.38 -27.77 -18.72
N GLN A 19 -13.65 -28.14 -18.87
CA GLN A 19 -14.49 -27.71 -19.99
C GLN A 19 -14.99 -26.25 -19.93
N LEU A 20 -14.50 -25.42 -19.01
CA LEU A 20 -15.12 -24.12 -18.70
C LEU A 20 -14.39 -22.89 -19.22
N VAL A 21 -13.33 -23.03 -20.04
CA VAL A 21 -12.51 -21.88 -20.47
C VAL A 21 -12.61 -21.56 -21.97
N CYS A 22 -13.45 -22.28 -22.73
CA CYS A 22 -13.55 -22.10 -24.20
C CYS A 22 -14.92 -21.63 -24.70
N GLN A 23 -15.72 -20.92 -23.89
CA GLN A 23 -16.92 -20.26 -24.39
C GLN A 23 -16.83 -18.75 -24.21
N GLU A 24 -17.21 -18.05 -25.29
CA GLU A 24 -17.17 -16.60 -25.51
C GLU A 24 -17.51 -15.81 -24.25
N ILE A 25 -16.61 -14.91 -23.88
CA ILE A 25 -16.84 -13.94 -22.81
C ILE A 25 -17.75 -12.85 -23.39
N ASP A 26 -19.06 -13.06 -23.30
CA ASP A 26 -20.04 -11.98 -23.36
C ASP A 26 -20.16 -11.41 -21.93
N LEU A 27 -19.55 -10.23 -21.74
CA LEU A 27 -19.40 -9.53 -20.47
C LEU A 27 -20.70 -8.78 -20.16
N ASP A 28 -21.73 -9.50 -19.72
CA ASP A 28 -22.88 -8.85 -19.11
C ASP A 28 -23.49 -9.68 -17.98
N GLN A 29 -23.82 -8.99 -16.89
CA GLN A 29 -24.70 -9.40 -15.78
C GLN A 29 -24.13 -10.20 -14.56
N PRO A 30 -24.66 -9.91 -13.34
CA PRO A 30 -24.01 -10.02 -12.01
C PRO A 30 -23.85 -11.45 -11.44
N HIS A 31 -23.85 -12.48 -12.29
CA HIS A 31 -23.65 -13.87 -11.88
C HIS A 31 -22.19 -14.22 -11.54
N PHE A 32 -21.21 -13.41 -11.96
CA PHE A 32 -19.79 -13.66 -11.72
C PHE A 32 -19.39 -13.53 -10.24
N ILE A 33 -20.09 -12.69 -9.47
CA ILE A 33 -19.81 -12.46 -8.04
C ILE A 33 -20.20 -13.69 -7.20
N LYS A 34 -21.16 -14.50 -7.63
CA LYS A 34 -21.56 -15.72 -6.92
C LYS A 34 -20.60 -16.90 -7.16
N LYS A 35 -19.93 -16.95 -8.30
CA LYS A 35 -19.11 -18.11 -8.70
C LYS A 35 -17.67 -18.06 -8.19
N THR A 36 -17.16 -16.86 -7.86
CA THR A 36 -15.88 -16.70 -7.17
C THR A 36 -15.92 -17.14 -5.70
N SER A 37 -17.10 -17.24 -5.07
CA SER A 37 -17.22 -17.76 -3.70
C SER A 37 -17.08 -19.30 -3.63
N ALA A 38 -17.36 -20.01 -4.72
CA ALA A 38 -17.24 -21.47 -4.78
C ALA A 38 -15.78 -21.96 -4.94
N LEU A 39 -14.89 -21.10 -5.48
CA LEU A 39 -13.45 -21.42 -5.62
C LEU A 39 -12.66 -21.24 -4.32
N SER A 40 -13.18 -20.48 -3.35
CA SER A 40 -12.60 -20.37 -2.00
C SER A 40 -12.63 -21.69 -1.23
N HIS A 41 -13.51 -22.62 -1.59
CA HIS A 41 -13.66 -23.89 -0.90
C HIS A 41 -12.59 -24.93 -1.33
N TYR A 42 -11.97 -24.74 -2.50
CA TYR A 42 -10.94 -25.64 -3.03
C TYR A 42 -9.51 -25.23 -2.62
N LEU A 43 -9.32 -23.97 -2.22
CA LEU A 43 -8.12 -23.51 -1.58
C LEU A 43 -8.38 -23.58 -0.07
N GLU A 44 -8.04 -24.69 0.59
CA GLU A 44 -7.92 -24.76 2.06
C GLU A 44 -6.77 -23.87 2.57
N ILE A 45 -6.68 -22.62 2.12
CA ILE A 45 -5.94 -21.59 2.82
C ILE A 45 -6.81 -21.24 4.01
N LYS A 46 -6.60 -21.96 5.11
CA LYS A 46 -7.12 -21.58 6.42
C LYS A 46 -6.42 -20.29 6.84
N THR A 47 -6.79 -19.16 6.23
CA THR A 47 -6.43 -17.83 6.71
C THR A 47 -7.13 -17.65 8.04
N LYS A 48 -6.47 -18.07 9.11
CA LYS A 48 -6.81 -17.64 10.46
C LYS A 48 -6.63 -16.13 10.46
N THR A 49 -7.71 -15.39 10.20
CA THR A 49 -7.72 -13.94 10.31
C THR A 49 -7.49 -13.64 11.79
N ILE A 50 -6.24 -13.35 12.14
CA ILE A 50 -5.89 -12.89 13.47
C ILE A 50 -6.53 -11.51 13.59
N GLN A 51 -7.71 -11.45 14.20
CA GLN A 51 -8.40 -10.19 14.49
C GLN A 51 -7.61 -9.48 15.58
N MET A 52 -6.49 -8.84 15.21
CA MET A 52 -5.72 -7.99 16.10
C MET A 52 -6.51 -6.70 16.29
N LYS A 53 -7.36 -6.67 17.31
CA LYS A 53 -8.17 -5.47 17.63
C LYS A 53 -7.47 -4.48 18.55
N ASN A 54 -6.35 -4.88 19.15
CA ASN A 54 -5.69 -4.08 20.15
C ASN A 54 -5.05 -2.83 19.51
N PHE A 55 -5.44 -1.64 19.98
CA PHE A 55 -4.88 -0.37 19.50
C PHE A 55 -3.35 -0.32 19.55
N LYS A 56 -2.74 -0.80 20.62
CA LYS A 56 -1.28 -0.79 20.80
C LYS A 56 -0.61 -1.63 19.71
N THR A 57 -1.14 -2.81 19.42
CA THR A 57 -0.62 -3.65 18.34
C THR A 57 -0.80 -2.99 16.98
N LEU A 58 -2.00 -2.47 16.68
CA LEU A 58 -2.30 -1.82 15.40
C LEU A 58 -1.42 -0.59 15.16
N LEU A 59 -1.27 0.27 16.16
CA LEU A 59 -0.42 1.46 16.11
C LEU A 59 1.07 1.11 16.00
N ILE A 60 1.54 0.04 16.67
CA ILE A 60 2.94 -0.43 16.52
C ILE A 60 3.18 -0.95 15.11
N VAL A 61 2.26 -1.73 14.55
CA VAL A 61 2.39 -2.23 13.17
C VAL A 61 2.39 -1.06 12.19
N SER A 62 1.49 -0.08 12.34
CA SER A 62 1.52 1.16 11.54
C SER A 62 2.87 1.86 11.66
N LEU A 63 3.36 2.06 12.89
CA LEU A 63 4.64 2.72 13.14
C LEU A 63 5.82 2.03 12.43
N ILE A 64 5.86 0.70 12.43
CA ILE A 64 6.90 -0.07 11.73
C ILE A 64 6.81 0.16 10.22
N ILE A 65 5.59 0.12 9.67
CA ILE A 65 5.35 0.40 8.24
C ILE A 65 5.81 1.81 7.88
N ASP A 66 5.46 2.80 8.70
CA ASP A 66 5.80 4.21 8.44
C ASP A 66 7.31 4.46 8.50
N VAL A 67 8.00 3.88 9.50
CA VAL A 67 9.47 3.96 9.58
C VAL A 67 10.12 3.35 8.34
N LEU A 68 9.61 2.22 7.85
CA LEU A 68 10.13 1.58 6.63
C LEU A 68 9.87 2.43 5.38
N GLN A 69 8.70 3.08 5.30
CA GLN A 69 8.34 3.94 4.16
C GLN A 69 9.09 5.27 4.14
N PHE A 70 9.41 5.83 5.30
CA PHE A 70 10.18 7.08 5.39
C PHE A 70 11.70 6.85 5.36
N ALA A 71 12.18 5.62 5.52
CA ALA A 71 13.62 5.31 5.49
C ALA A 71 14.33 5.78 4.20
N PRO A 72 13.78 5.58 2.98
CA PRO A 72 14.39 6.10 1.75
C PRO A 72 14.59 7.62 1.76
N LEU A 73 13.67 8.39 2.36
CA LEU A 73 13.79 9.85 2.44
C LEU A 73 14.97 10.28 3.32
N ILE A 74 15.20 9.56 4.43
CA ILE A 74 16.34 9.80 5.32
C ILE A 74 17.64 9.44 4.59
N LEU A 75 17.67 8.28 3.93
CA LEU A 75 18.83 7.81 3.18
C LEU A 75 19.18 8.74 1.99
N PHE A 76 18.16 9.28 1.31
CA PHE A 76 18.36 10.28 0.25
C PHE A 76 19.13 11.49 0.77
N LYS A 77 18.78 11.98 1.96
CA LYS A 77 19.46 13.13 2.60
C LYS A 77 20.89 12.83 3.03
N MET A 78 21.18 11.59 3.41
CA MET A 78 22.53 11.15 3.74
C MET A 78 23.44 11.07 2.50
N GLY A 79 22.87 11.11 1.29
CA GLY A 79 23.61 11.07 0.03
C GLY A 79 24.02 9.66 -0.37
N GLY A 80 25.11 9.57 -1.14
CA GLY A 80 25.64 8.29 -1.63
C GLY A 80 24.76 7.61 -2.68
N GLU A 81 24.81 6.27 -2.73
CA GLU A 81 24.16 5.47 -3.76
C GLU A 81 22.64 5.61 -3.78
N MET A 82 21.99 5.72 -2.62
CA MET A 82 20.53 5.89 -2.54
C MET A 82 20.05 7.18 -3.19
N LYS A 83 20.78 8.29 -3.01
CA LYS A 83 20.47 9.55 -3.69
C LYS A 83 20.62 9.41 -5.20
N THR A 84 21.67 8.75 -5.67
CA THR A 84 21.89 8.50 -7.11
C THR A 84 20.79 7.64 -7.71
N MET A 85 20.44 6.52 -7.07
CA MET A 85 19.35 5.64 -7.55
C MET A 85 18.01 6.37 -7.60
N MET A 86 17.69 7.18 -6.59
CA MET A 86 16.44 7.94 -6.59
C MET A 86 16.42 9.03 -7.67
N ILE A 87 17.55 9.70 -7.95
CA ILE A 87 17.64 10.67 -9.05
C ILE A 87 17.49 9.99 -10.42
N GLU A 88 18.06 8.79 -10.56
CA GLU A 88 17.92 7.98 -11.78
C GLU A 88 16.46 7.54 -11.99
N ASP A 89 15.78 7.08 -10.93
CA ASP A 89 14.38 6.66 -10.94
C ASP A 89 13.42 7.80 -11.31
N MET A 90 13.79 9.06 -11.05
CA MET A 90 13.04 10.24 -11.50
C MET A 90 13.01 10.38 -13.02
N GLY A 91 13.94 9.78 -13.78
CA GLY A 91 13.93 9.78 -15.23
C GLY A 91 14.14 11.17 -15.89
N ILE A 92 14.64 12.16 -15.15
CA ILE A 92 14.87 13.52 -15.67
C ILE A 92 16.30 13.64 -16.22
N THR A 93 16.43 13.70 -17.54
CA THR A 93 17.71 13.90 -18.23
C THR A 93 18.39 15.20 -17.78
N GLY A 94 19.66 15.10 -17.36
CA GLY A 94 20.48 16.25 -16.97
C GLY A 94 20.20 16.80 -15.56
N LEU A 95 19.30 16.17 -14.80
CA LEU A 95 18.94 16.62 -13.45
C LEU A 95 20.15 16.63 -12.51
N ALA A 96 20.92 15.54 -12.49
CA ALA A 96 22.11 15.40 -11.65
C ALA A 96 23.18 16.47 -11.93
N GLY A 97 23.22 17.01 -13.16
CA GLY A 97 24.14 18.07 -13.57
C GLY A 97 23.64 19.49 -13.31
N ASN A 98 22.38 19.67 -12.92
CA ASN A 98 21.77 20.98 -12.71
C ASN A 98 21.68 21.30 -11.21
N ALA A 99 22.60 22.11 -10.72
CA ALA A 99 22.68 22.50 -9.31
C ALA A 99 21.41 23.19 -8.78
N VAL A 100 20.74 23.99 -9.61
CA VAL A 100 19.51 24.70 -9.20
C VAL A 100 18.37 23.70 -9.02
N ALA A 101 18.17 22.80 -9.98
CA ALA A 101 17.16 21.76 -9.90
C ALA A 101 17.41 20.80 -8.71
N MET A 102 18.67 20.44 -8.48
CA MET A 102 19.05 19.60 -7.34
C MET A 102 18.75 20.26 -5.99
N ASN A 103 18.98 21.57 -5.85
CA ASN A 103 18.63 22.30 -4.62
C ASN A 103 17.11 22.31 -4.36
N ILE A 104 16.29 22.38 -5.41
CA ILE A 104 14.83 22.28 -5.29
C ILE A 104 14.43 20.89 -4.79
N ILE A 105 14.97 19.83 -5.39
CA ILE A 105 14.70 18.45 -4.94
C ILE A 105 15.13 18.23 -3.50
N ASP A 106 16.35 18.66 -3.14
CA ASP A 106 16.86 18.53 -1.77
C ASP A 106 15.97 19.28 -0.77
N THR A 107 15.39 20.42 -1.15
CA THR A 107 14.43 21.17 -0.33
C THR A 107 13.11 20.40 -0.20
N MET A 108 12.56 19.89 -1.30
CA MET A 108 11.30 19.11 -1.27
C MET A 108 11.44 17.85 -0.41
N MET A 109 12.53 17.10 -0.57
CA MET A 109 12.81 15.90 0.24
C MET A 109 12.98 16.24 1.72
N THR A 110 13.52 17.42 2.04
CA THR A 110 13.60 17.91 3.43
C THR A 110 12.21 18.15 4.03
N VAL A 111 11.31 18.81 3.28
CA VAL A 111 9.92 19.05 3.71
C VAL A 111 9.18 17.73 3.95
N PHE A 112 9.30 16.78 3.01
CA PHE A 112 8.71 15.45 3.15
C PHE A 112 9.28 14.69 4.36
N GLY A 113 10.58 14.80 4.63
CA GLY A 113 11.18 14.24 5.83
C GLY A 113 10.57 14.79 7.13
N PHE A 114 10.35 16.11 7.22
CA PHE A 114 9.70 16.71 8.40
C PHE A 114 8.24 16.29 8.55
N ILE A 115 7.50 16.15 7.45
CA ILE A 115 6.12 15.63 7.48
C ILE A 115 6.12 14.18 8.02
N GLY A 116 7.02 13.33 7.52
CA GLY A 116 7.16 11.95 7.98
C GLY A 116 7.50 11.85 9.48
N ILE A 117 8.41 12.70 9.96
CA ILE A 117 8.73 12.79 11.40
C ILE A 117 7.49 13.21 12.21
N GLY A 118 6.71 14.18 11.72
CA GLY A 118 5.46 14.60 12.36
C GLY A 118 4.44 13.47 12.49
N ILE A 119 4.29 12.66 11.44
CA ILE A 119 3.42 11.47 11.44
C ILE A 119 3.90 10.44 12.47
N ILE A 120 5.20 10.10 12.46
CA ILE A 120 5.80 9.17 13.43
C ILE A 120 5.57 9.65 14.87
N CYS A 121 5.84 10.92 15.16
CA CYS A 121 5.60 11.52 16.47
C CYS A 121 4.13 11.45 16.89
N SER A 122 3.20 11.64 15.94
CA SER A 122 1.76 11.56 16.19
C SER A 122 1.32 10.15 16.59
N ILE A 123 1.87 9.11 15.96
CA ILE A 123 1.61 7.70 16.31
C ILE A 123 2.20 7.36 17.67
N VAL A 124 3.44 7.80 17.93
CA VAL A 124 4.10 7.61 19.24
C VAL A 124 3.30 8.28 20.37
N TYR A 125 2.73 9.46 20.10
CA TYR A 125 1.83 10.12 21.04
C TYR A 125 0.51 9.36 21.22
N ALA A 126 -0.10 8.89 20.13
CA ALA A 126 -1.34 8.10 20.18
C ALA A 126 -1.19 6.84 21.05
N LEU A 127 -0.01 6.19 21.04
CA LEU A 127 0.30 5.04 21.90
C LEU A 127 0.23 5.34 23.41
N ARG A 128 0.25 6.61 23.82
CA ARG A 128 0.14 7.03 25.23
C ARG A 128 -1.30 7.28 25.68
N LEU A 129 -2.25 7.34 24.74
CA LEU A 129 -3.66 7.57 25.04
C LEU A 129 -4.26 6.33 25.71
N LYS A 130 -5.09 6.56 26.74
CA LYS A 130 -5.75 5.49 27.50
C LYS A 130 -7.25 5.37 27.19
N SER A 131 -7.87 6.45 26.72
CA SER A 131 -9.29 6.47 26.37
C SER A 131 -9.51 5.86 24.99
N GLU A 132 -10.46 4.94 24.89
CA GLU A 132 -10.87 4.32 23.63
C GLU A 132 -11.39 5.36 22.63
N GLU A 133 -12.20 6.31 23.09
CA GLU A 133 -12.74 7.39 22.25
C GLU A 133 -11.62 8.27 21.67
N SER A 134 -10.62 8.60 22.48
CA SER A 134 -9.45 9.37 22.02
C SER A 134 -8.60 8.57 21.04
N LEU A 135 -8.44 7.25 21.25
CA LEU A 135 -7.71 6.37 20.33
C LEU A 135 -8.43 6.20 18.99
N LYS A 136 -9.76 6.05 18.99
CA LYS A 136 -10.57 6.00 17.76
C LYS A 136 -10.46 7.30 16.97
N THR A 137 -10.56 8.44 17.64
CA THR A 137 -10.40 9.75 17.01
C THR A 137 -8.97 9.95 16.48
N ALA A 138 -7.95 9.62 17.27
CA ALA A 138 -6.55 9.75 16.84
C ALA A 138 -6.22 8.86 15.63
N THR A 139 -6.68 7.60 15.64
CA THR A 139 -6.48 6.67 14.52
C THR A 139 -7.25 7.09 13.28
N PHE A 140 -8.44 7.69 13.42
CA PHE A 140 -9.17 8.27 12.30
C PHE A 140 -8.44 9.46 11.67
N LEU A 141 -7.91 10.38 12.48
CA LEU A 141 -7.11 11.50 12.00
C LEU A 141 -5.84 11.02 11.28
N LEU A 142 -5.13 10.06 11.88
CA LEU A 142 -3.97 9.43 11.25
C LEU A 142 -4.36 8.75 9.93
N PHE A 143 -5.48 8.03 9.87
CA PHE A 143 -5.99 7.45 8.63
C PHE A 143 -6.16 8.52 7.53
N ILE A 144 -6.81 9.65 7.83
CA ILE A 144 -6.98 10.75 6.87
C ILE A 144 -5.61 11.26 6.43
N THR A 145 -4.70 11.53 7.37
CA THR A 145 -3.35 12.03 7.05
C THR A 145 -2.60 11.08 6.10
N HIS A 146 -2.63 9.76 6.35
CA HIS A 146 -1.96 8.78 5.49
C HIS A 146 -2.65 8.65 4.13
N LEU A 147 -3.99 8.71 4.09
CA LEU A 147 -4.73 8.68 2.83
C LEU A 147 -4.30 9.83 1.91
N PHE A 148 -4.26 11.06 2.42
CA PHE A 148 -3.82 12.23 1.65
C PHE A 148 -2.33 12.22 1.34
N TRP A 149 -1.49 11.62 2.20
CA TRP A 149 -0.07 11.41 1.90
C TRP A 149 0.14 10.49 0.69
N THR A 150 -0.63 9.41 0.59
CA THR A 150 -0.52 8.43 -0.52
C THR A 150 -1.23 8.87 -1.80
N LEU A 151 -2.11 9.86 -1.73
CA LEU A 151 -2.94 10.27 -2.85
C LEU A 151 -2.14 10.74 -4.07
N PRO A 152 -1.08 11.55 -3.94
CA PRO A 152 -0.23 11.93 -5.08
C PRO A 152 0.34 10.73 -5.81
N ASP A 153 0.78 9.69 -5.09
CA ASP A 153 1.35 8.48 -5.69
C ASP A 153 0.32 7.73 -6.54
N VAL A 154 -0.93 7.66 -6.05
CA VAL A 154 -2.06 7.07 -6.80
C VAL A 154 -2.36 7.88 -8.05
N VAL A 155 -2.41 9.21 -7.93
CA VAL A 155 -2.64 10.09 -9.08
C VAL A 155 -1.55 9.87 -10.13
N GLN A 156 -0.28 9.86 -9.72
CA GLN A 156 0.84 9.66 -10.66
C GLN A 156 0.80 8.29 -11.34
N LEU A 157 0.51 7.21 -10.59
CA LEU A 157 0.33 5.88 -11.15
C LEU A 157 -0.82 5.84 -12.18
N THR A 158 -1.98 6.43 -11.86
CA THR A 158 -3.16 6.42 -12.73
C THR A 158 -3.00 7.30 -13.97
N MET A 159 -2.20 8.36 -13.89
CA MET A 159 -1.84 9.23 -15.02
C MET A 159 -0.71 8.64 -15.88
N GLY A 160 -0.15 7.49 -15.52
CA GLY A 160 0.97 6.86 -16.24
C GLY A 160 2.31 7.59 -16.06
N GLY A 161 2.43 8.41 -15.01
CA GLY A 161 3.69 9.06 -14.66
C GLY A 161 4.66 8.09 -14.00
N SER A 162 5.97 8.35 -14.12
CA SER A 162 7.02 7.56 -13.47
C SER A 162 7.35 8.01 -12.04
N PHE A 163 6.77 9.12 -11.58
CA PHE A 163 7.00 9.69 -10.25
C PHE A 163 6.06 9.08 -9.20
N HIS A 164 6.18 7.77 -8.98
CA HIS A 164 5.53 7.08 -7.88
C HIS A 164 6.49 6.04 -7.29
N PRO A 165 6.37 5.69 -5.99
CA PRO A 165 7.17 4.61 -5.41
C PRO A 165 6.93 3.27 -6.14
N PRO A 166 7.84 2.29 -6.02
CA PRO A 166 7.61 0.95 -6.53
C PRO A 166 6.28 0.38 -6.03
N ILE A 167 5.55 -0.32 -6.91
CA ILE A 167 4.20 -0.86 -6.61
C ILE A 167 4.14 -1.64 -5.28
N PRO A 168 5.11 -2.50 -4.92
CA PRO A 168 5.09 -3.18 -3.63
C PRO A 168 5.09 -2.23 -2.41
N VAL A 169 5.79 -1.10 -2.51
CA VAL A 169 5.83 -0.07 -1.45
C VAL A 169 4.47 0.64 -1.36
N MET A 170 3.86 0.96 -2.49
CA MET A 170 2.51 1.56 -2.51
C MET A 170 1.47 0.63 -1.86
N ILE A 171 1.49 -0.67 -2.17
CA ILE A 171 0.61 -1.66 -1.54
C ILE A 171 0.80 -1.68 -0.02
N MET A 172 2.06 -1.59 0.45
CA MET A 172 2.36 -1.49 1.87
C MET A 172 1.75 -0.24 2.51
N SER A 173 1.74 0.91 1.81
CA SER A 173 1.09 2.13 2.29
C SER A 173 -0.42 1.95 2.44
N PHE A 174 -1.07 1.26 1.50
CA PHE A 174 -2.49 0.92 1.64
C PHE A 174 -2.78 -0.04 2.81
N VAL A 175 -1.86 -0.96 3.12
CA VAL A 175 -1.98 -1.80 4.32
C VAL A 175 -1.96 -0.93 5.59
N GLY A 176 -1.05 0.04 5.68
CA GLY A 176 -1.01 1.00 6.79
C GLY A 176 -2.31 1.80 6.94
N ILE A 177 -2.82 2.34 5.83
CA ILE A 177 -4.11 3.06 5.78
C ILE A 177 -5.26 2.16 6.25
N GLY A 178 -5.30 0.91 5.76
CA GLY A 178 -6.32 -0.06 6.15
C GLY A 178 -6.27 -0.41 7.64
N ILE A 179 -5.09 -0.53 8.22
CA ILE A 179 -4.89 -0.75 9.66
C ILE A 179 -5.43 0.43 10.47
N LEU A 180 -5.12 1.67 10.08
CA LEU A 180 -5.56 2.87 10.79
C LEU A 180 -7.09 3.05 10.70
N PHE A 181 -7.68 2.81 9.52
CA PHE A 181 -9.13 2.82 9.36
C PHE A 181 -9.81 1.70 10.17
N TYR A 182 -9.24 0.49 10.16
CA TYR A 182 -9.76 -0.59 10.98
C TYR A 182 -9.71 -0.25 12.48
N ALA A 183 -8.60 0.35 12.93
CA ALA A 183 -8.43 0.78 14.31
C ALA A 183 -9.47 1.85 14.70
N SER A 184 -9.79 2.79 13.81
CA SER A 184 -10.79 3.84 14.12
C SER A 184 -12.19 3.28 14.32
N GLN A 185 -12.56 2.23 13.57
CA GLN A 185 -13.90 1.64 13.64
C GLN A 185 -14.02 0.56 14.71
N LYS A 186 -13.00 -0.31 14.84
CA LYS A 186 -13.09 -1.59 15.56
C LYS A 186 -11.97 -1.81 16.58
N GLY A 187 -11.08 -0.83 16.76
CA GLY A 187 -10.03 -0.92 17.77
C GLY A 187 -10.60 -0.97 19.18
N GLU A 188 -9.96 -1.76 20.04
CA GLU A 188 -10.34 -1.96 21.44
C GLU A 188 -9.11 -1.83 22.35
N VAL A 189 -9.27 -1.24 23.53
CA VAL A 189 -8.21 -1.21 24.56
C VAL A 189 -8.29 -2.51 25.34
N VAL A 190 -7.33 -3.42 25.15
CA VAL A 190 -7.26 -4.62 25.99
C VAL A 190 -6.75 -4.19 27.36
N SER A 191 -7.66 -4.14 28.33
CA SER A 191 -7.33 -4.00 29.74
C SER A 191 -6.61 -5.27 30.18
N THR A 192 -5.29 -5.19 30.38
CA THR A 192 -4.56 -6.18 31.17
C THR A 192 -5.12 -6.12 32.60
N LYS A 193 -5.94 -7.11 32.95
CA LYS A 193 -6.27 -7.43 34.34
C LYS A 193 -5.04 -7.91 35.08
#